data_AF-A0A7X0HMI7-F1
#
_entry.id   AF-A0A7X0HMI7-F1
#
_cell.length_a   1.000
_cell.length_b   1.000
_cell.length_c   1.000
_cell.angle_alpha   90.00
_cell.angle_beta   90.00
_cell.angle_gamma   90.00
#
_symmetry.space_group_name_H-M   'P 1'
#
loop_
_entity.id
_entity.type
_entity.pdbx_description
1 polymer ?
#
loop_
_entity_poly.entity_id
_entity_poly.type
_entity_poly.pdbx_seq_one_letter_code
_entity_poly.pdbx_strand_id
1 'polypeptide(L)'
;MGIFQMLLWMIYPYMVVVIFAMGIVWNCDTTELFQNNNELNRKSNAFRKTVKGLMLLSIASGIAILLFYGFDKDSIHLFQWLVSVVSLNPDMELISNLSVLSRMHIILVLTCLLMLSFTKYINYMLHPLFHYRKQSVKISHE
;
A
#
# COMPACT_ATOMS: atom_id res chain seq x y z
N MET A 1 13.08 -17.55 -16.23
CA MET A 1 12.68 -16.58 -15.19
C MET A 1 13.35 -16.99 -13.88
N GLY A 2 13.96 -16.04 -13.16
CA GLY A 2 14.57 -16.33 -11.86
C GLY A 2 13.50 -16.44 -10.76
N ILE A 3 13.68 -17.33 -9.80
CA ILE A 3 12.73 -17.55 -8.69
C ILE A 3 12.44 -16.26 -7.89
N PHE A 4 13.45 -15.38 -7.79
CA PHE A 4 13.33 -14.07 -7.14
C PHE A 4 12.32 -13.16 -7.85
N GLN A 5 12.31 -13.15 -9.19
CA GLN A 5 11.38 -12.32 -9.96
C GLN A 5 9.94 -12.79 -9.79
N MET A 6 9.73 -14.11 -9.72
CA MET A 6 8.41 -14.69 -9.40
C MET A 6 7.97 -14.30 -7.99
N LEU A 7 8.84 -14.44 -6.97
CA LEU A 7 8.52 -14.04 -5.60
C LEU A 7 8.13 -12.56 -5.50
N LEU A 8 8.88 -11.69 -6.18
CA LEU A 8 8.70 -10.23 -6.07
C LEU A 8 7.48 -9.69 -6.83
N TRP A 9 7.16 -10.23 -8.01
CA TRP A 9 6.09 -9.67 -8.86
C TRP A 9 4.82 -10.50 -8.88
N MET A 10 4.90 -11.77 -8.49
CA MET A 10 3.74 -12.65 -8.37
C MET A 10 3.29 -12.75 -6.92
N ILE A 11 4.16 -13.16 -6.00
CA ILE A 11 3.75 -13.51 -4.63
C ILE A 11 3.62 -12.28 -3.73
N TYR A 12 4.59 -11.38 -3.77
CA TYR A 12 4.67 -10.24 -2.87
C TYR A 12 3.44 -9.30 -2.92
N PRO A 13 2.88 -8.94 -4.10
CA PRO A 13 1.67 -8.11 -4.16
C PRO A 13 0.49 -8.72 -3.41
N TYR A 14 0.25 -10.03 -3.55
CA TYR A 14 -0.82 -10.72 -2.84
C TYR A 14 -0.59 -10.74 -1.33
N MET A 15 0.65 -11.00 -0.88
CA MET A 15 0.99 -10.97 0.55
C MET A 15 0.72 -9.60 1.16
N VAL A 16 1.09 -8.52 0.45
CA VAL A 16 0.82 -7.15 0.90
C VAL A 16 -0.68 -6.91 1.02
N VAL A 17 -1.48 -7.30 0.03
CA VAL A 17 -2.95 -7.12 0.07
C VAL A 17 -3.57 -7.88 1.25
N VAL A 18 -3.16 -9.12 1.51
CA VAL A 18 -3.68 -9.93 2.63
C VAL A 18 -3.32 -9.29 3.97
N ILE A 19 -2.04 -8.91 4.16
CA ILE A 19 -1.59 -8.30 5.41
C ILE A 19 -2.26 -6.93 5.61
N PHE A 20 -2.44 -6.16 4.54
CA PHE A 20 -3.13 -4.89 4.58
C PHE A 20 -4.60 -5.05 4.97
N ALA A 21 -5.32 -5.99 4.35
CA ALA A 21 -6.69 -6.32 4.72
C ALA A 21 -6.80 -6.77 6.19
N MET A 22 -5.87 -7.60 6.66
CA MET A 22 -5.82 -8.01 8.07
C MET A 22 -5.55 -6.82 9.00
N GLY A 23 -4.66 -5.90 8.63
CA GLY A 23 -4.42 -4.67 9.38
C GLY A 23 -5.66 -3.78 9.49
N ILE A 24 -6.48 -3.73 8.44
CA ILE A 24 -7.78 -3.06 8.45
C ILE A 24 -8.76 -3.73 9.42
N VAL A 25 -8.93 -5.05 9.29
CA VAL A 25 -9.96 -5.80 10.03
C VAL A 25 -9.62 -5.90 11.50
N TRP A 26 -8.37 -6.24 11.82
CA TRP A 26 -7.95 -6.51 13.19
C TRP A 26 -7.80 -5.23 14.02
N ASN A 27 -7.57 -4.09 13.35
CA ASN A 27 -7.35 -2.78 13.98
C ASN A 27 -6.44 -2.90 15.22
N CYS A 28 -5.13 -2.96 14.98
CA CYS A 28 -4.14 -2.98 16.07
C CYS A 28 -4.19 -1.68 16.88
N ASP A 29 -5.08 -1.60 17.87
CA ASP A 29 -5.09 -0.54 18.88
C ASP A 29 -4.02 -0.81 19.92
N THR A 30 -2.77 -0.71 19.48
CA THR A 30 -1.60 -0.90 20.35
C THR A 30 -1.34 0.33 21.23
N THR A 31 -2.23 1.32 21.25
CA THR A 31 -2.03 2.58 21.97
C THR A 31 -1.81 2.34 23.45
N GLU A 32 -2.60 1.45 24.03
CA GLU A 32 -2.55 1.12 25.45
C GLU A 32 -1.26 0.39 25.81
N LEU A 33 -0.74 -0.45 24.90
CA LEU A 33 0.55 -1.15 25.08
C LEU A 33 1.75 -0.19 25.05
N PHE A 34 1.67 0.90 24.29
CA PHE A 34 2.77 1.86 24.12
C PHE A 34 2.80 2.96 25.18
N GLN A 35 1.65 3.28 25.78
CA GLN A 35 1.52 4.41 26.69
C GLN A 35 2.26 4.20 28.03
N ASN A 36 2.41 2.95 28.47
CA ASN A 36 3.02 2.62 29.76
C ASN A 36 4.55 2.37 29.69
N ASN A 37 5.15 2.39 28.50
CA ASN A 37 6.54 1.95 28.33
C ASN A 37 7.34 2.91 27.44
N ASN A 38 8.16 3.77 28.06
CA ASN A 38 8.86 4.87 27.38
C ASN A 38 9.78 4.40 26.24
N GLU A 39 10.40 3.22 26.34
CA GLU A 39 11.22 2.66 25.27
C GLU A 39 10.40 2.23 24.05
N LEU A 40 9.25 1.59 24.29
CA LEU A 40 8.32 1.17 23.24
C LEU A 40 7.69 2.40 22.57
N ASN A 41 7.40 3.46 23.33
CA ASN A 41 6.92 4.73 22.80
C ASN A 41 7.95 5.37 21.85
N ARG A 42 9.25 5.36 22.20
CA ARG A 42 10.33 5.85 21.32
C ARG A 42 10.42 5.05 20.02
N LYS A 43 10.36 3.72 20.09
CA LYS A 43 10.36 2.83 18.91
C LYS A 43 9.12 3.06 18.03
N SER A 44 7.94 3.19 18.64
CA SER A 44 6.67 3.47 17.95
C SER A 44 6.71 4.82 17.22
N ASN A 45 7.28 5.85 17.84
CA ASN A 45 7.44 7.16 17.20
C ASN A 45 8.44 7.13 16.04
N ALA A 46 9.54 6.39 16.17
CA ALA A 46 10.48 6.18 15.08
C ALA A 46 9.82 5.45 13.91
N PHE A 47 9.11 4.35 14.18
CA PHE A 47 8.34 3.61 13.19
C PHE A 47 7.32 4.52 12.46
N ARG A 48 6.59 5.34 13.22
CA ARG A 48 5.60 6.27 12.68
C ARG A 48 6.23 7.35 11.79
N LYS A 49 7.42 7.84 12.13
CA LYS A 49 8.21 8.75 11.29
C LYS A 49 8.68 8.05 10.01
N THR A 50 9.13 6.79 10.10
CA THR A 50 9.54 6.00 8.95
C THR A 50 8.39 5.82 7.96
N VAL A 51 7.19 5.44 8.43
CA VAL A 51 6.01 5.29 7.56
C VAL A 51 5.65 6.62 6.88
N LYS A 52 5.66 7.74 7.62
CA LYS A 52 5.44 9.06 7.02
C LYS A 52 6.48 9.39 5.95
N GLY A 53 7.76 9.12 6.22
CA GLY A 53 8.82 9.32 5.25
C GLY A 53 8.63 8.47 4.00
N LEU A 54 8.24 7.20 4.17
CA LEU A 54 7.97 6.27 3.08
C LEU A 54 6.76 6.70 2.24
N MET A 55 5.68 7.19 2.86
CA MET A 55 4.53 7.76 2.16
C MET A 55 4.92 8.99 1.33
N LEU A 56 5.71 9.90 1.90
CA LEU A 56 6.21 11.08 1.18
C LEU A 56 7.09 10.68 0.00
N LEU A 57 7.98 9.70 0.19
CA LEU A 57 8.84 9.17 -0.86
C LEU A 57 8.03 8.48 -1.96
N SER A 58 6.92 7.82 -1.59
CA SER A 58 5.99 7.21 -2.54
C SER A 58 5.32 8.26 -3.41
N ILE A 59 4.84 9.34 -2.81
CA ILE A 59 4.23 10.45 -3.56
C ILE A 59 5.29 11.11 -4.44
N ALA A 60 6.46 11.40 -3.89
CA ALA A 60 7.56 12.03 -4.63
C ALA A 60 8.03 11.18 -5.82
N SER A 61 8.13 9.86 -5.66
CA SER A 61 8.50 8.95 -6.76
C SER A 61 7.41 8.85 -7.82
N GLY A 62 6.12 8.90 -7.44
CA GLY A 62 5.02 8.97 -8.41
C GLY A 62 5.04 10.28 -9.22
N ILE A 63 5.27 11.41 -8.55
CA ILE A 63 5.45 12.71 -9.22
C ILE A 63 6.69 12.68 -10.12
N ALA A 64 7.79 12.07 -9.67
CA ALA A 64 9.00 11.94 -10.47
C ALA A 64 8.73 11.16 -11.77
N ILE A 65 7.98 10.06 -11.71
CA ILE A 65 7.58 9.30 -12.92
C ILE A 65 6.81 10.21 -13.87
N LEU A 66 5.83 10.98 -13.37
CA LEU A 66 5.06 11.92 -14.19
C LEU A 66 5.92 13.02 -14.82
N LEU A 67 6.92 13.53 -14.11
CA LEU A 67 7.80 14.60 -14.63
C LEU A 67 8.83 14.09 -15.64
N PHE A 68 9.40 12.90 -15.43
CA PHE A 68 10.45 12.35 -16.29
C PHE A 68 9.91 11.57 -17.49
N TYR A 69 8.79 10.87 -17.32
CA TYR A 69 8.23 9.95 -18.32
C TYR A 69 6.83 10.34 -18.79
N GLY A 70 6.16 11.32 -18.16
CA GLY A 70 4.81 11.71 -18.54
C GLY A 70 3.76 10.60 -18.40
N PHE A 71 2.59 10.80 -19.02
CA PHE A 71 1.56 9.78 -19.18
C PHE A 71 1.82 8.91 -20.43
N ASP A 72 3.03 8.38 -20.52
CA ASP A 72 3.43 7.52 -21.63
C ASP A 72 2.99 6.06 -21.42
N LYS A 73 3.41 5.20 -22.35
CA LYS A 73 3.12 3.76 -22.39
C LYS A 73 3.44 3.05 -21.07
N ASP A 74 4.49 3.45 -20.37
CA ASP A 74 4.87 2.88 -19.06
C ASP A 74 3.74 2.95 -18.03
N SER A 75 3.04 4.09 -17.95
CA SER A 75 1.93 4.29 -17.01
C SER A 75 0.73 3.39 -17.35
N ILE A 76 0.48 3.17 -18.64
CA ILE A 76 -0.58 2.28 -19.12
C ILE A 76 -0.22 0.83 -18.82
N HIS A 77 1.02 0.41 -19.10
CA HIS A 77 1.50 -0.94 -18.80
C HIS A 77 1.50 -1.24 -17.29
N LEU A 78 1.87 -0.26 -16.45
CA LEU A 78 1.75 -0.37 -15.00
C LEU A 78 0.30 -0.64 -14.56
N PHE A 79 -0.65 0.12 -15.11
CA PHE A 79 -2.06 -0.04 -14.79
C PHE A 79 -2.61 -1.38 -15.28
N GLN A 80 -2.25 -1.80 -16.49
CA GLN A 80 -2.62 -3.11 -17.03
C GLN A 80 -2.04 -4.25 -16.19
N TRP A 81 -0.79 -4.12 -15.74
CA TRP A 81 -0.20 -5.09 -14.83
C TRP A 81 -0.97 -5.15 -13.51
N LEU A 82 -1.34 -4.01 -12.92
CA LEU A 82 -2.13 -3.97 -11.70
C LEU A 82 -3.48 -4.70 -11.88
N VAL A 83 -4.16 -4.48 -13.00
CA VAL A 83 -5.41 -5.19 -13.33
C VAL A 83 -5.16 -6.69 -13.49
N SER A 84 -4.05 -7.10 -14.09
CA SER A 84 -3.68 -8.52 -14.24
C SER A 84 -3.46 -9.20 -12.88
N VAL A 85 -2.82 -8.50 -11.93
CA VAL A 85 -2.64 -8.97 -10.54
C VAL A 85 -3.99 -9.09 -9.84
N VAL A 86 -4.87 -8.09 -9.95
CA VAL A 86 -6.22 -8.16 -9.36
C VAL A 86 -7.05 -9.30 -9.97
N SER A 87 -6.84 -9.60 -11.25
CA SER A 87 -7.47 -10.71 -11.97
C SER A 87 -6.85 -12.08 -11.66
N LEU A 88 -5.90 -12.14 -10.72
CA LEU A 88 -5.18 -13.36 -10.33
C LEU A 88 -4.39 -14.03 -11.48
N ASN A 89 -4.10 -13.27 -12.54
CA ASN A 89 -3.31 -13.74 -13.68
C ASN A 89 -2.21 -12.70 -13.99
N PRO A 90 -1.16 -12.63 -13.17
CA PRO A 90 -0.16 -11.57 -13.28
C PRO A 90 0.69 -11.75 -14.54
N ASP A 91 0.62 -10.75 -15.42
CA ASP A 91 1.39 -10.75 -16.65
C ASP A 91 2.80 -10.16 -16.41
N MET A 92 3.80 -11.04 -16.45
CA MET A 92 5.19 -10.70 -16.16
C MET A 92 5.89 -10.01 -17.34
N GLU A 93 5.32 -10.11 -18.55
CA GLU A 93 5.85 -9.44 -19.73
C GLU A 93 5.68 -7.92 -19.59
N LEU A 94 4.52 -7.48 -19.09
CA LEU A 94 4.24 -6.08 -18.79
C LEU A 94 5.28 -5.47 -17.84
N ILE A 95 5.71 -6.20 -16.79
CA ILE A 95 6.72 -5.72 -15.84
C ILE A 95 8.11 -5.63 -16.46
N SER A 96 8.45 -6.58 -17.32
CA SER A 96 9.80 -6.68 -17.90
C SER A 96 10.13 -5.48 -18.80
N ASN A 97 9.10 -4.92 -19.45
CA ASN A 97 9.20 -3.80 -20.36
C ASN A 97 9.20 -2.42 -19.66
N LEU A 98 8.98 -2.37 -18.34
CA LEU A 98 8.93 -1.12 -17.60
C LEU A 98 10.32 -0.56 -17.28
N SER A 99 10.40 0.77 -17.26
CA SER A 99 11.51 1.50 -16.69
C SER A 99 11.83 1.03 -15.26
N VAL A 100 13.12 1.09 -14.91
CA VAL A 100 13.60 0.70 -13.57
C VAL A 100 12.96 1.59 -12.49
N LEU A 101 12.76 2.88 -12.79
CA LEU A 101 12.10 3.82 -11.86
C LEU A 101 10.67 3.37 -11.52
N SER A 102 9.89 2.99 -12.52
CA SER A 102 8.53 2.48 -12.36
C SER A 102 8.48 1.19 -11.52
N ARG A 103 9.40 0.26 -11.78
CA ARG A 103 9.54 -0.97 -10.98
C ARG A 103 9.88 -0.66 -9.52
N MET A 104 10.82 0.25 -9.27
CA MET A 104 11.16 0.67 -7.92
C MET A 104 9.99 1.36 -7.21
N HIS A 105 9.23 2.18 -7.92
CA HIS A 105 8.05 2.84 -7.38
C HIS A 105 6.98 1.82 -6.94
N ILE A 106 6.70 0.78 -7.73
CA ILE A 106 5.74 -0.28 -7.33
C ILE A 106 6.18 -0.94 -6.01
N ILE A 107 7.45 -1.37 -5.93
CA ILE A 107 7.97 -2.03 -4.72
C ILE A 107 7.85 -1.11 -3.51
N LEU A 108 8.14 0.18 -3.70
CA LEU A 108 8.05 1.19 -2.66
C LEU A 108 6.60 1.43 -2.22
N VAL A 109 5.64 1.50 -3.14
CA VAL A 109 4.20 1.60 -2.85
C VAL A 109 3.72 0.36 -2.09
N LEU A 110 4.09 -0.84 -2.54
CA LEU A 110 3.73 -2.10 -1.87
C LEU A 110 4.30 -2.19 -0.46
N THR A 111 5.57 -1.80 -0.29
CA THR A 111 6.21 -1.74 1.04
C THR A 111 5.53 -0.70 1.93
N CYS A 112 5.13 0.44 1.35
CA CYS A 112 4.41 1.49 2.06
C CYS A 112 3.05 0.98 2.57
N LEU A 113 2.27 0.33 1.71
CA LEU A 113 1.00 -0.29 2.07
C LEU A 113 1.18 -1.34 3.16
N LEU A 114 2.19 -2.21 3.03
CA LEU A 114 2.52 -3.21 4.05
C LEU A 114 2.77 -2.57 5.41
N MET A 115 3.63 -1.55 5.46
CA MET A 115 3.94 -0.83 6.69
C MET A 115 2.74 -0.07 7.25
N LEU A 116 1.88 0.47 6.38
CA LEU A 116 0.66 1.18 6.76
C LEU A 116 -0.29 0.29 7.57
N SER A 117 -0.35 -1.01 7.25
CA SER A 117 -1.12 -2.05 7.97
C SER A 117 -0.86 -2.10 9.46
N PHE A 118 0.35 -1.71 9.89
CA PHE A 118 0.77 -1.72 11.29
C PHE A 118 0.71 -0.33 11.94
N THR A 119 0.07 0.64 11.30
CA THR A 119 -0.08 2.00 11.83
C THR A 119 -1.54 2.38 12.02
N LYS A 120 -1.77 3.31 12.96
CA LYS A 120 -3.09 3.94 13.15
C LYS A 120 -3.62 4.68 11.92
N TYR A 121 -2.77 4.99 10.95
CA TYR A 121 -3.18 5.74 9.75
C TYR A 121 -4.18 4.98 8.89
N ILE A 122 -4.20 3.65 8.97
CA ILE A 122 -5.13 2.82 8.21
C ILE A 122 -6.59 3.15 8.49
N ASN A 123 -6.91 3.50 9.74
CA ASN A 123 -8.26 3.85 10.15
C ASN A 123 -8.70 5.22 9.59
N TYR A 124 -7.78 6.20 9.51
CA TYR A 124 -8.07 7.50 8.92
C TYR A 124 -8.45 7.40 7.43
N MET A 125 -7.83 6.50 6.67
CA MET A 125 -8.19 6.31 5.25
C MET A 125 -9.58 5.70 5.06
N LEU A 126 -10.05 4.87 5.98
CA LEU A 126 -11.31 4.13 5.84
C LEU A 126 -12.49 4.77 6.56
N HIS A 127 -12.23 5.75 7.43
CA HIS A 127 -13.25 6.53 8.13
C HIS A 127 -14.37 7.09 7.22
N PRO A 128 -14.12 7.67 6.02
CA PRO A 128 -15.20 8.12 5.16
C PRO A 128 -16.10 6.98 4.68
N LEU A 129 -15.55 5.81 4.35
CA LEU A 129 -16.31 4.67 3.82
C LEU A 129 -17.26 4.07 4.87
N PHE A 130 -16.83 3.97 6.13
CA PHE A 130 -17.69 3.51 7.22
C PHE A 130 -18.80 4.51 7.56
N HIS A 131 -18.58 5.81 7.37
CA HIS A 131 -19.60 6.83 7.60
C HIS A 131 -20.78 6.70 6.62
N TYR A 132 -20.50 6.48 5.34
CA TYR A 132 -21.54 6.28 4.32
C TYR A 132 -22.37 5.01 4.55
N ARG A 133 -21.74 3.90 4.96
CA ARG A 133 -22.45 2.64 5.26
C ARG A 133 -23.42 2.79 6.43
N LYS A 134 -23.07 3.61 7.43
CA LYS A 134 -23.95 3.84 8.59
C LYS A 134 -25.15 4.72 8.24
N GLN A 135 -25.01 5.64 7.29
CA GLN A 135 -26.13 6.45 6.79
C GLN A 135 -27.09 5.64 5.90
N SER A 136 -26.59 4.78 5.00
CA SER A 136 -27.46 3.98 4.11
C SER A 136 -28.35 2.99 4.87
N VAL A 137 -27.86 2.39 5.95
CA VAL A 137 -28.66 1.50 6.82
C VAL A 137 -29.76 2.28 7.56
N LYS A 138 -29.51 3.54 7.92
CA LYS A 138 -30.51 4.37 8.61
C LYS A 138 -31.66 4.76 7.69
N ILE A 139 -31.38 5.02 6.41
CA ILE A 139 -32.39 5.41 5.41
C ILE A 139 -33.26 4.22 4.96
N SER A 140 -32.78 2.98 5.09
CA SER A 140 -33.57 1.78 4.74
C SER A 140 -34.59 1.36 5.81
N HIS A 141 -34.59 2.02 6.98
CA HIS A 141 -35.48 1.72 8.10
C HIS A 141 -36.45 2.88 8.44
N GLU A 142 -36.49 3.93 7.63
CA GLU A 142 -37.56 4.95 7.59
C GLU A 142 -38.45 4.70 6.37
#